data_AF-A0A0G2GSD9-F1
#
_entry.id   AF-A0A0G2GSD9-F1
#
_cell.length_a   1.000
_cell.length_b   1.000
_cell.length_c   1.000
_cell.angle_alpha   90.00
_cell.angle_beta   90.00
_cell.angle_gamma   90.00
#
_symmetry.space_group_name_H-M   'P 1'
#
loop_
_entity.id
_entity.type
_entity.pdbx_description
1 polymer ?
#
loop_
_entity_poly.entity_id
_entity_poly.type
_entity_poly.pdbx_seq_one_letter_code
_entity_poly.pdbx_strand_id
1 'polypeptide(L)'
;MICQAVAVLLLLYFIPIVRAQSIEGLGVSGGSGPTGGIGDSTNPVLDPRSFITDAYIPSDHKPNRQLAIGKAPISLSKWPSDTPESSLWNVTIDAEDGARQEMLGFGHSWTDSAVIMFNTLESYVFKEVMEDLFGQNGNNMGFMRHTIGSSDLSEYQYSYDANAGKVDSDLSAFTLGSYGEQMAEMIAQMGDYKGDVFLLGSPWSYPGWAKNNHLFVAPGGASDSYSNNSFNTKYTKEMVEYFSKYIDAFQEKGVVVNAITPMNEPLNWQSGYPTMHLPSDDEADLIKKGLGTAMSKRNVSIFAFDDNTYETTYPLDVLNQEHRHVDGVAWHCYQSPAADYSVMDDIHDAFPNALQFMSECSDYASVVNKVNFLVARNFILPVHHGASAGSMWVMATNPEFGPHVSEGGCDECLGSIIVNSSTTYTKTNDYYMVGHFSRYVRRGAVNYNIITGNWGNVSSDDQFFLMAVKNPDKSWAVIFMNNMGVDKDVVLGFTGTSQKWRGTVPNETVVTWILPPFAGESATPTTPSAANTPASSTSSTSTSSKTASSTALGRNTMYKSSLQLSLYGVLILSTIAVLG
;
A
#
# COMPACT_ATOMS: atom_id res chain seq x y z
N MET A 1 -42.44 -17.56 59.88
CA MET A 1 -42.85 -17.59 58.45
C MET A 1 -42.27 -16.33 57.83
N ILE A 2 -41.13 -16.42 57.12
CA ILE A 2 -41.03 -16.32 55.64
C ILE A 2 -41.43 -14.89 55.19
N CYS A 3 -40.66 -14.04 54.52
CA CYS A 3 -39.51 -14.19 53.61
C CYS A 3 -38.83 -12.81 53.49
N GLN A 4 -37.50 -12.72 53.50
CA GLN A 4 -36.77 -11.62 52.84
C GLN A 4 -35.90 -12.28 51.76
N ALA A 5 -36.23 -12.01 50.51
CA ALA A 5 -35.50 -12.51 49.35
C ALA A 5 -34.34 -11.56 49.05
N VAL A 6 -33.12 -12.09 49.13
CA VAL A 6 -31.89 -11.45 48.64
C VAL A 6 -31.85 -11.65 47.12
N ALA A 7 -31.90 -10.57 46.36
CA ALA A 7 -31.61 -10.58 44.93
C ALA A 7 -30.10 -10.45 44.75
N VAL A 8 -29.43 -11.54 44.37
CA VAL A 8 -28.03 -11.52 43.92
C VAL A 8 -28.02 -11.07 42.46
N LEU A 9 -27.56 -9.84 42.21
CA LEU A 9 -27.28 -9.34 40.87
C LEU A 9 -25.97 -9.99 40.40
N LEU A 10 -26.05 -10.96 39.49
CA LEU A 10 -24.90 -11.46 38.75
C LEU A 10 -24.51 -10.40 37.71
N LEU A 11 -23.51 -9.57 38.04
CA LEU A 11 -22.73 -8.82 37.06
C LEU A 11 -21.95 -9.84 36.22
N LEU A 12 -22.53 -10.26 35.10
CA LEU A 12 -21.77 -10.88 34.02
C LEU A 12 -20.81 -9.82 33.50
N TYR A 13 -19.56 -9.85 33.96
CA TYR A 13 -18.46 -9.26 33.22
C TYR A 13 -18.44 -9.93 31.85
N PHE A 14 -18.98 -9.25 30.84
CA PHE A 14 -18.58 -9.51 29.47
C PHE A 14 -17.10 -9.17 29.42
N ILE A 15 -16.24 -10.18 29.57
CA ILE A 15 -14.86 -10.07 29.11
C ILE A 15 -14.99 -9.95 27.59
N PRO A 16 -14.73 -8.78 26.98
CA PRO A 16 -14.69 -8.73 25.53
C PRO A 16 -13.60 -9.71 25.11
N ILE A 17 -13.98 -10.74 24.37
CA ILE A 17 -13.00 -11.50 23.60
C ILE A 17 -12.47 -10.47 22.62
N VAL A 18 -11.27 -9.95 22.88
CA VAL A 18 -10.58 -9.02 21.99
C VAL A 18 -10.32 -9.80 20.71
N ARG A 19 -11.22 -9.66 19.74
CA ARG A 19 -10.98 -10.17 18.40
C ARG A 19 -10.14 -9.13 17.69
N ALA A 20 -9.10 -9.61 17.02
CA ALA A 20 -8.36 -8.85 16.03
C ALA A 20 -9.33 -8.08 15.13
N GLN A 21 -9.07 -6.79 14.87
CA GLN A 21 -9.77 -6.09 13.79
C GLN A 21 -9.47 -6.84 12.49
N SER A 22 -10.52 -7.28 11.80
CA SER A 22 -10.37 -8.14 10.63
C SER A 22 -10.42 -7.32 9.35
N ILE A 23 -9.61 -7.74 8.38
CA ILE A 23 -9.66 -7.24 7.00
C ILE A 23 -10.63 -8.07 6.13
N GLU A 24 -11.42 -8.95 6.74
CA GLU A 24 -12.46 -9.72 6.05
C GLU A 24 -13.42 -8.77 5.32
N GLY A 25 -13.69 -9.07 4.05
CA GLY A 25 -14.53 -8.22 3.19
C GLY A 25 -13.78 -7.17 2.41
N LEU A 26 -12.55 -6.79 2.80
CA LEU A 26 -11.70 -5.96 1.94
C LEU A 26 -11.31 -6.79 0.71
N GLY A 27 -11.64 -6.31 -0.49
CA GLY A 27 -11.40 -7.04 -1.74
C GLY A 27 -9.92 -7.20 -2.12
N VAL A 28 -9.69 -7.66 -3.35
CA VAL A 28 -8.39 -7.59 -4.03
C VAL A 28 -8.61 -7.01 -5.43
N SER A 29 -7.74 -6.11 -5.85
CA SER A 29 -7.65 -5.59 -7.20
C SER A 29 -7.25 -6.69 -8.15
N GLY A 30 -6.21 -7.41 -7.74
CA GLY A 30 -5.75 -8.65 -8.35
C GLY A 30 -5.55 -8.62 -9.86
N GLY A 31 -5.52 -9.83 -10.40
CA GLY A 31 -5.28 -10.18 -11.79
C GLY A 31 -5.09 -11.69 -11.89
N SER A 32 -4.52 -12.18 -13.00
CA SER A 32 -4.34 -13.62 -13.21
C SER A 32 -3.06 -14.19 -12.57
N GLY A 33 -2.25 -13.33 -11.94
CA GLY A 33 -0.96 -13.66 -11.36
C GLY A 33 -1.03 -14.51 -10.08
N PRO A 34 0.13 -15.00 -9.62
CA PRO A 34 0.24 -15.77 -8.39
C PRO A 34 -0.18 -14.96 -7.17
N THR A 35 -0.65 -15.64 -6.13
CA THR A 35 -1.04 -15.05 -4.84
C THR A 35 -0.16 -15.56 -3.72
N GLY A 36 -0.15 -14.88 -2.58
CA GLY A 36 0.58 -15.34 -1.40
C GLY A 36 2.11 -15.14 -1.48
N GLY A 37 2.89 -15.98 -0.82
CA GLY A 37 4.34 -15.91 -0.63
C GLY A 37 4.79 -16.63 0.66
N ILE A 38 6.06 -16.48 1.05
CA ILE A 38 6.59 -17.06 2.30
C ILE A 38 5.69 -16.70 3.48
N GLY A 39 5.26 -17.70 4.25
CA GLY A 39 4.34 -17.53 5.38
C GLY A 39 2.87 -17.85 5.03
N ASP A 40 2.57 -18.31 3.83
CA ASP A 40 1.25 -18.84 3.49
C ASP A 40 1.22 -20.38 3.46
N SER A 41 0.01 -20.92 3.29
CA SER A 41 -0.19 -22.38 3.29
C SER A 41 0.47 -23.13 2.14
N THR A 42 0.84 -22.46 1.04
CA THR A 42 1.49 -23.08 -0.13
C THR A 42 3.01 -22.94 -0.10
N ASN A 43 3.53 -22.00 0.69
CA ASN A 43 4.93 -21.71 0.94
C ASN A 43 5.20 -21.65 2.45
N PRO A 44 4.94 -22.75 3.19
CA PRO A 44 5.03 -22.76 4.64
C PRO A 44 6.47 -22.58 5.13
N VAL A 45 6.63 -21.88 6.24
CA VAL A 45 7.91 -21.74 6.93
C VAL A 45 8.17 -22.98 7.78
N LEU A 46 9.17 -23.77 7.38
CA LEU A 46 9.56 -24.99 8.08
C LEU A 46 10.81 -24.82 8.95
N ASP A 47 11.68 -23.89 8.57
CA ASP A 47 12.96 -23.63 9.22
C ASP A 47 13.13 -22.15 9.54
N PRO A 48 13.81 -21.80 10.66
CA PRO A 48 14.10 -20.41 10.98
C PRO A 48 15.01 -19.78 9.92
N ARG A 49 14.67 -18.57 9.49
CA ARG A 49 15.45 -17.78 8.53
C ARG A 49 15.66 -16.35 9.05
N SER A 50 16.68 -15.69 8.52
CA SER A 50 16.98 -14.29 8.80
C SER A 50 17.31 -13.57 7.51
N PHE A 51 16.82 -12.35 7.37
CA PHE A 51 17.12 -11.45 6.26
C PHE A 51 17.56 -10.10 6.80
N ILE A 52 18.52 -9.47 6.15
CA ILE A 52 19.19 -8.29 6.69
C ILE A 52 19.48 -7.25 5.61
N THR A 53 19.17 -6.00 5.95
CA THR A 53 19.51 -4.81 5.15
C THR A 53 20.27 -3.83 6.03
N ASP A 54 21.40 -3.34 5.53
CA ASP A 54 22.11 -2.22 6.13
C ASP A 54 21.33 -0.93 5.87
N ALA A 55 21.17 -0.09 6.89
CA ALA A 55 20.44 1.17 6.79
C ALA A 55 21.15 2.20 5.91
N TYR A 56 22.47 2.09 5.78
CA TYR A 56 23.23 2.80 4.77
C TYR A 56 23.29 1.96 3.48
N ILE A 57 22.77 2.49 2.37
CA ILE A 57 22.90 1.88 1.03
C ILE A 57 23.54 2.89 0.08
N PRO A 58 24.77 2.65 -0.41
CA PRO A 58 25.46 3.58 -1.27
C PRO A 58 24.95 3.48 -2.71
N SER A 59 24.88 4.60 -3.39
CA SER A 59 24.47 4.71 -4.80
C SER A 59 25.49 4.07 -5.76
N ASP A 60 26.74 3.88 -5.34
CA ASP A 60 27.82 3.32 -6.16
C ASP A 60 27.89 1.78 -6.19
N HIS A 61 26.81 1.10 -5.74
CA HIS A 61 26.64 -0.36 -5.81
C HIS A 61 27.75 -1.17 -5.13
N LYS A 62 28.38 -0.61 -4.09
CA LYS A 62 29.32 -1.33 -3.22
C LYS A 62 28.62 -2.39 -2.37
N PRO A 63 29.36 -3.42 -1.93
CA PRO A 63 28.78 -4.53 -1.19
C PRO A 63 28.30 -4.10 0.20
N ASN A 64 27.00 -3.87 0.32
CA ASN A 64 26.25 -3.81 1.57
C ASN A 64 25.23 -4.96 1.60
N ARG A 65 24.69 -5.28 2.77
CA ARG A 65 23.59 -6.25 2.91
C ARG A 65 22.30 -5.59 2.45
N GLN A 66 21.60 -6.22 1.52
CA GLN A 66 20.39 -5.70 0.87
C GLN A 66 19.39 -6.85 0.75
N LEU A 67 18.51 -7.00 1.74
CA LEU A 67 17.68 -8.20 1.95
C LEU A 67 18.49 -9.50 1.86
N ALA A 68 19.76 -9.45 2.29
CA ALA A 68 20.67 -10.58 2.21
C ALA A 68 20.26 -11.66 3.22
N ILE A 69 20.57 -12.92 2.93
CA ILE A 69 20.37 -14.00 3.91
C ILE A 69 21.31 -13.78 5.09
N GLY A 70 20.74 -13.57 6.27
CA GLY A 70 21.44 -13.42 7.54
C GLY A 70 21.64 -14.75 8.26
N LYS A 71 22.33 -14.72 9.40
CA LYS A 71 22.42 -15.86 10.31
C LYS A 71 21.06 -16.09 10.96
N ALA A 72 20.46 -17.26 10.76
CA ALA A 72 19.19 -17.62 11.37
C ALA A 72 19.28 -17.62 12.92
N PRO A 73 18.23 -17.19 13.63
CA PRO A 73 18.17 -17.31 15.08
C PRO A 73 18.12 -18.79 15.50
N ILE A 74 18.67 -19.08 16.67
CA ILE A 74 18.71 -20.42 17.25
C ILE A 74 17.67 -20.58 18.35
N SER A 75 16.98 -21.71 18.39
CA SER A 75 16.07 -22.03 19.48
C SER A 75 16.87 -22.32 20.76
N LEU A 76 16.57 -21.64 21.87
CA LEU A 76 17.31 -21.79 23.14
C LEU A 76 17.09 -23.16 23.81
N SER A 77 16.01 -23.88 23.51
CA SER A 77 15.89 -25.28 23.95
C SER A 77 16.97 -26.19 23.33
N LYS A 78 17.62 -25.72 22.25
CA LYS A 78 18.75 -26.40 21.59
C LYS A 78 20.11 -25.79 21.98
N TRP A 79 20.13 -24.77 22.85
CA TRP A 79 21.35 -24.05 23.23
C TRP A 79 21.33 -23.62 24.71
N PRO A 80 21.75 -24.49 25.65
CA PRO A 80 22.05 -24.04 27.00
C PRO A 80 23.35 -23.21 26.94
N SER A 81 23.29 -21.92 27.25
CA SER A 81 24.45 -21.04 27.25
C SER A 81 24.65 -20.40 28.61
N ASP A 82 25.92 -20.32 29.01
CA ASP A 82 26.38 -19.69 30.25
C ASP A 82 26.49 -18.15 30.15
N THR A 83 25.87 -17.50 29.13
CA THR A 83 25.91 -16.03 29.01
C THR A 83 25.01 -15.41 30.08
N PRO A 84 25.53 -14.50 30.94
CA PRO A 84 24.71 -13.81 31.93
C PRO A 84 23.54 -13.07 31.25
N GLU A 85 22.32 -13.25 31.75
CA GLU A 85 21.10 -12.60 31.19
C GLU A 85 21.22 -11.06 31.14
N SER A 86 22.05 -10.45 31.99
CA SER A 86 22.22 -8.99 32.07
C SER A 86 22.91 -8.34 30.87
N SER A 87 23.49 -9.12 29.94
CA SER A 87 24.08 -8.61 28.70
C SER A 87 23.21 -8.83 27.45
N LEU A 88 22.01 -9.39 27.60
CA LEU A 88 21.12 -9.75 26.50
C LEU A 88 20.01 -8.71 26.32
N TRP A 89 19.59 -8.49 25.08
CA TRP A 89 18.43 -7.66 24.75
C TRP A 89 17.17 -8.54 24.78
N ASN A 90 16.40 -8.46 25.87
CA ASN A 90 15.23 -9.32 26.06
C ASN A 90 13.99 -8.75 25.37
N VAL A 91 13.44 -9.53 24.46
CA VAL A 91 12.21 -9.24 23.72
C VAL A 91 11.13 -10.23 24.10
N THR A 92 9.93 -9.74 24.39
CA THR A 92 8.78 -10.59 24.74
C THR A 92 7.58 -10.19 23.90
N ILE A 93 7.08 -11.12 23.08
CA ILE A 93 5.82 -10.98 22.35
C ILE A 93 4.69 -11.57 23.21
N ASP A 94 3.56 -10.86 23.27
CA ASP A 94 2.37 -11.36 23.97
C ASP A 94 1.57 -12.33 23.08
N ALA A 95 1.94 -13.60 23.04
CA ALA A 95 1.31 -14.60 22.18
C ALA A 95 -0.04 -15.14 22.70
N GLU A 96 -0.35 -14.94 23.98
CA GLU A 96 -1.60 -15.40 24.59
C GLU A 96 -2.76 -14.43 24.33
N ASP A 97 -2.57 -13.15 24.65
CA ASP A 97 -3.63 -12.14 24.64
C ASP A 97 -3.31 -10.91 23.77
N GLY A 98 -2.15 -10.91 23.11
CA GLY A 98 -1.64 -9.75 22.39
C GLY A 98 -2.12 -9.59 20.95
N ALA A 99 -3.04 -10.40 20.45
CA ALA A 99 -3.54 -10.27 19.08
C ALA A 99 -4.19 -8.89 18.86
N ARG A 100 -3.76 -8.21 17.80
CA ARG A 100 -4.26 -6.89 17.36
C ARG A 100 -4.87 -7.02 15.96
N GLN A 101 -4.76 -6.01 15.10
CA GLN A 101 -5.32 -6.00 13.75
C GLN A 101 -4.73 -7.07 12.81
N GLU A 102 -5.53 -7.49 11.83
CA GLU A 102 -5.07 -8.24 10.67
C GLU A 102 -4.35 -7.32 9.67
N MET A 103 -3.29 -7.85 9.05
CA MET A 103 -2.44 -7.13 8.13
C MET A 103 -2.90 -7.35 6.69
N LEU A 104 -3.05 -6.26 5.95
CA LEU A 104 -3.44 -6.24 4.55
C LEU A 104 -2.23 -6.34 3.63
N GLY A 105 -1.18 -5.56 3.89
CA GLY A 105 0.06 -5.59 3.13
C GLY A 105 0.85 -4.28 3.20
N PHE A 106 1.94 -4.24 2.45
CA PHE A 106 2.79 -3.05 2.32
C PHE A 106 3.19 -2.83 0.86
N GLY A 107 3.46 -1.58 0.47
CA GLY A 107 3.84 -1.25 -0.90
C GLY A 107 4.17 0.22 -1.15
N HIS A 108 3.85 0.68 -2.36
CA HIS A 108 4.10 2.04 -2.86
C HIS A 108 2.86 2.57 -3.61
N SER A 109 2.93 3.81 -4.11
CA SER A 109 1.86 4.39 -4.93
C SER A 109 2.20 4.41 -6.42
N TRP A 110 1.22 4.07 -7.25
CA TRP A 110 1.24 4.30 -8.69
C TRP A 110 0.97 5.76 -8.99
N THR A 111 2.01 6.48 -9.40
CA THR A 111 1.95 7.85 -9.86
C THR A 111 2.15 7.91 -11.38
N ASP A 112 1.79 9.02 -12.00
CA ASP A 112 2.09 9.26 -13.42
C ASP A 112 3.60 9.15 -13.68
N SER A 113 4.44 9.65 -12.76
CA SER A 113 5.89 9.47 -12.80
C SER A 113 6.29 8.00 -12.94
N ALA A 114 5.77 7.12 -12.08
CA ALA A 114 6.08 5.69 -12.16
C ALA A 114 5.64 5.06 -13.49
N VAL A 115 4.42 5.39 -13.96
CA VAL A 115 3.88 4.89 -15.23
C VAL A 115 4.73 5.35 -16.40
N ILE A 116 5.08 6.63 -16.47
CA ILE A 116 5.93 7.22 -17.52
C ILE A 116 7.30 6.55 -17.49
N MET A 117 7.93 6.41 -16.32
CA MET A 117 9.25 5.79 -16.20
C MET A 117 9.25 4.34 -16.65
N PHE A 118 8.26 3.53 -16.25
CA PHE A 118 8.19 2.13 -16.69
C PHE A 118 7.88 1.98 -18.18
N ASN A 119 7.10 2.88 -18.77
CA ASN A 119 6.85 2.90 -20.22
C ASN A 119 8.11 3.20 -21.05
N THR A 120 9.18 3.72 -20.45
CA THR A 120 10.47 3.92 -21.14
C THR A 120 11.35 2.67 -21.21
N LEU A 121 11.02 1.64 -20.44
CA LEU A 121 11.83 0.42 -20.32
C LEU A 121 11.67 -0.50 -21.53
N GLU A 122 12.76 -1.19 -21.90
CA GLU A 122 12.64 -2.33 -22.80
C GLU A 122 11.83 -3.45 -22.13
N SER A 123 11.04 -4.19 -22.90
CA SER A 123 10.09 -5.18 -22.37
C SER A 123 10.68 -6.21 -21.39
N TYR A 124 11.94 -6.64 -21.56
CA TYR A 124 12.57 -7.57 -20.61
C TYR A 124 12.93 -6.90 -19.29
N VAL A 125 13.31 -5.61 -19.31
CA VAL A 125 13.65 -4.82 -18.12
C VAL A 125 12.38 -4.47 -17.36
N PHE A 126 11.31 -4.12 -18.09
CA PHE A 126 9.99 -3.95 -17.51
C PHE A 126 9.53 -5.21 -16.77
N LYS A 127 9.70 -6.38 -17.40
CA LYS A 127 9.41 -7.65 -16.73
C LYS A 127 10.25 -7.84 -15.47
N GLU A 128 11.55 -7.57 -15.53
CA GLU A 128 12.45 -7.68 -14.36
C GLU A 128 12.01 -6.78 -13.20
N VAL A 129 11.70 -5.50 -13.46
CA VAL A 129 11.26 -4.59 -12.40
C VAL A 129 9.91 -5.00 -11.82
N MET A 130 8.97 -5.50 -12.63
CA MET A 130 7.69 -6.00 -12.15
C MET A 130 7.84 -7.27 -11.30
N GLU A 131 8.74 -8.18 -11.66
CA GLU A 131 9.09 -9.34 -10.82
C GLU A 131 9.74 -8.91 -9.50
N ASP A 132 10.60 -7.90 -9.53
CA ASP A 132 11.24 -7.36 -8.33
C ASP A 132 10.25 -6.67 -7.40
N LEU A 133 9.26 -5.96 -7.94
CA LEU A 133 8.26 -5.24 -7.15
C LEU A 133 7.14 -6.16 -6.64
N PHE A 134 6.62 -7.05 -7.50
CA PHE A 134 5.37 -7.78 -7.26
C PHE A 134 5.52 -9.30 -7.29
N GLY A 135 6.56 -9.84 -7.92
CA GLY A 135 6.78 -11.28 -8.01
C GLY A 135 6.99 -11.93 -6.63
N GLN A 136 6.63 -13.21 -6.49
CA GLN A 136 6.74 -13.95 -5.22
C GLN A 136 8.17 -14.04 -4.66
N ASN A 137 9.19 -13.87 -5.52
CA ASN A 137 10.61 -13.82 -5.14
C ASN A 137 11.15 -12.39 -5.00
N GLY A 138 10.40 -11.39 -5.47
CA GLY A 138 10.65 -9.96 -5.29
C GLY A 138 10.07 -9.46 -3.98
N ASN A 139 9.65 -8.19 -3.94
CA ASN A 139 9.04 -7.54 -2.80
C ASN A 139 7.60 -8.00 -2.56
N ASN A 140 6.91 -8.55 -3.57
CA ASN A 140 5.60 -9.15 -3.40
C ASN A 140 4.59 -8.20 -2.70
N MET A 141 4.61 -6.92 -3.11
CA MET A 141 3.86 -5.82 -2.50
C MET A 141 2.35 -6.03 -2.60
N GLY A 142 1.64 -5.89 -1.48
CA GLY A 142 0.23 -6.29 -1.36
C GLY A 142 -0.76 -5.15 -1.11
N PHE A 143 -0.27 -3.95 -0.77
CA PHE A 143 -1.09 -2.76 -0.56
C PHE A 143 -0.53 -1.64 -1.42
N MET A 144 -1.32 -1.19 -2.39
CA MET A 144 -0.93 -0.19 -3.37
C MET A 144 -1.92 0.97 -3.35
N ARG A 145 -1.40 2.18 -3.53
CA ARG A 145 -2.21 3.38 -3.74
C ARG A 145 -2.04 3.89 -5.18
N HIS A 146 -2.95 4.70 -5.69
CA HIS A 146 -2.80 5.39 -6.98
C HIS A 146 -3.60 6.68 -7.03
N THR A 147 -3.34 7.47 -8.07
CA THR A 147 -3.95 8.78 -8.26
C THR A 147 -5.20 8.75 -9.12
N ILE A 148 -6.24 9.48 -8.70
CA ILE A 148 -7.46 9.71 -9.48
C ILE A 148 -7.28 11.07 -10.18
N GLY A 149 -6.78 11.04 -11.40
CA GLY A 149 -6.28 12.24 -12.09
C GLY A 149 -4.81 12.52 -11.75
N SER A 150 -4.32 13.71 -12.09
CA SER A 150 -2.92 14.10 -11.82
C SER A 150 -2.66 14.40 -10.35
N SER A 151 -1.42 14.17 -9.91
CA SER A 151 -0.87 14.62 -8.63
C SER A 151 0.28 15.62 -8.83
N ASP A 152 1.05 15.86 -7.78
CA ASP A 152 2.34 16.55 -7.80
C ASP A 152 3.40 15.78 -8.64
N LEU A 153 3.33 14.45 -8.68
CA LEU A 153 4.19 13.56 -9.47
C LEU A 153 3.63 13.24 -10.86
N SER A 154 2.99 14.24 -11.49
CA SER A 154 2.52 14.20 -12.88
C SER A 154 3.28 15.19 -13.75
N GLU A 155 3.50 14.87 -15.03
CA GLU A 155 4.11 15.83 -15.97
C GLU A 155 3.15 16.99 -16.29
N TYR A 156 1.85 16.71 -16.36
CA TYR A 156 0.80 17.69 -16.63
C TYR A 156 -0.36 17.56 -15.65
N GLN A 157 -1.06 18.66 -15.45
CA GLN A 157 -2.21 18.76 -14.55
C GLN A 157 -3.50 18.42 -15.32
N TYR A 158 -4.26 17.44 -14.84
CA TYR A 158 -5.53 17.04 -15.42
C TYR A 158 -6.46 16.38 -14.40
N SER A 159 -7.76 16.49 -14.67
CA SER A 159 -8.78 15.63 -14.07
C SER A 159 -9.46 14.82 -15.18
N TYR A 160 -10.20 13.78 -14.82
CA TYR A 160 -10.96 12.99 -15.79
C TYR A 160 -12.18 13.73 -16.36
N ASP A 161 -12.48 14.93 -15.87
CA ASP A 161 -13.58 15.74 -16.39
C ASP A 161 -13.26 17.24 -16.35
N ALA A 162 -12.15 17.64 -16.98
CA ALA A 162 -11.75 19.05 -17.00
C ALA A 162 -12.77 19.95 -17.73
N ASN A 163 -13.48 19.40 -18.73
CA ASN A 163 -14.49 20.07 -19.59
C ASN A 163 -14.16 21.53 -19.97
N ALA A 164 -12.88 21.81 -20.28
CA ALA A 164 -12.38 23.15 -20.56
C ALA A 164 -12.80 24.21 -19.50
N GLY A 165 -12.92 23.81 -18.24
CA GLY A 165 -13.34 24.63 -17.10
C GLY A 165 -14.84 24.91 -17.00
N LYS A 166 -15.67 24.34 -17.90
CA LYS A 166 -17.13 24.50 -17.86
C LYS A 166 -17.75 23.42 -17.00
N VAL A 167 -18.86 23.77 -16.33
CA VAL A 167 -19.64 22.80 -15.55
C VAL A 167 -20.16 21.71 -16.48
N ASP A 168 -19.89 20.46 -16.14
CA ASP A 168 -20.41 19.28 -16.82
C ASP A 168 -21.44 18.55 -15.94
N SER A 169 -22.69 19.00 -15.98
CA SER A 169 -23.74 18.49 -15.07
C SER A 169 -24.14 17.03 -15.32
N ASP A 170 -23.80 16.47 -16.47
CA ASP A 170 -24.07 15.07 -16.82
C ASP A 170 -22.81 14.21 -16.99
N LEU A 171 -21.63 14.79 -16.76
CA LEU A 171 -20.32 14.15 -16.93
C LEU A 171 -20.20 13.46 -18.29
N SER A 172 -20.66 14.15 -19.34
CA SER A 172 -20.60 13.70 -20.73
C SER A 172 -19.20 13.85 -21.33
N ALA A 173 -18.36 14.73 -20.78
CA ALA A 173 -16.96 14.91 -21.14
C ALA A 173 -16.00 14.03 -20.33
N PHE A 174 -16.51 13.23 -19.38
CA PHE A 174 -15.69 12.32 -18.58
C PHE A 174 -14.89 11.36 -19.47
N THR A 175 -13.58 11.33 -19.26
CA THR A 175 -12.65 10.39 -19.86
C THR A 175 -11.42 10.22 -18.98
N LEU A 176 -10.87 9.01 -18.91
CA LEU A 176 -9.58 8.78 -18.25
C LEU A 176 -8.44 9.56 -18.93
N GLY A 177 -8.61 9.90 -20.21
CA GLY A 177 -7.56 10.49 -21.03
C GLY A 177 -6.34 9.57 -21.17
N SER A 178 -5.30 10.05 -21.87
CA SER A 178 -4.11 9.23 -22.15
C SER A 178 -3.37 8.78 -20.89
N TYR A 179 -3.28 9.64 -19.87
CA TYR A 179 -2.55 9.31 -18.63
C TYR A 179 -3.35 8.35 -17.74
N GLY A 180 -4.65 8.58 -17.54
CA GLY A 180 -5.50 7.66 -16.79
C GLY A 180 -5.64 6.28 -17.45
N GLU A 181 -5.72 6.22 -18.79
CA GLU A 181 -5.73 4.94 -19.50
C GLU A 181 -4.42 4.17 -19.30
N GLN A 182 -3.26 4.82 -19.45
CA GLN A 182 -1.96 4.18 -19.21
C GLN A 182 -1.79 3.73 -17.75
N MET A 183 -2.29 4.50 -16.78
CA MET A 183 -2.27 4.10 -15.38
C MET A 183 -3.10 2.84 -15.14
N ALA A 184 -4.35 2.81 -15.62
CA ALA A 184 -5.20 1.63 -15.49
C ALA A 184 -4.58 0.40 -16.19
N GLU A 185 -3.97 0.57 -17.37
CA GLU A 185 -3.30 -0.51 -18.10
C GLU A 185 -2.04 -1.02 -17.39
N MET A 186 -1.26 -0.14 -16.76
CA MET A 186 -0.08 -0.51 -15.97
C MET A 186 -0.50 -1.29 -14.70
N ILE A 187 -1.55 -0.83 -14.02
CA ILE A 187 -2.09 -1.51 -12.84
C ILE A 187 -2.70 -2.87 -13.22
N ALA A 188 -3.34 -2.99 -14.39
CA ALA A 188 -3.81 -4.28 -14.88
C ALA A 188 -2.64 -5.25 -15.11
N GLN A 189 -1.53 -4.79 -15.70
CA GLN A 189 -0.32 -5.59 -15.90
C GLN A 189 0.33 -6.03 -14.59
N MET A 190 0.30 -5.20 -13.53
CA MET A 190 0.70 -5.63 -12.18
C MET A 190 -0.05 -6.88 -11.71
N GLY A 191 -1.33 -6.99 -12.04
CA GLY A 191 -2.16 -8.13 -11.72
C GLY A 191 -1.67 -9.47 -12.29
N ASP A 192 -0.84 -9.46 -13.34
CA ASP A 192 -0.23 -10.67 -13.90
C ASP A 192 0.96 -11.18 -13.08
N TYR A 193 1.58 -10.31 -12.28
CA TYR A 193 2.69 -10.66 -11.38
C TYR A 193 2.19 -10.97 -9.96
N LYS A 194 1.06 -10.40 -9.56
CA LYS A 194 0.45 -10.63 -8.24
C LYS A 194 -1.07 -10.49 -8.23
N GLY A 195 -1.75 -11.59 -7.90
CA GLY A 195 -3.22 -11.69 -7.98
C GLY A 195 -3.99 -11.24 -6.73
N ASP A 196 -3.32 -10.87 -5.63
CA ASP A 196 -3.92 -10.57 -4.32
C ASP A 196 -3.52 -9.18 -3.77
N VAL A 197 -3.38 -8.19 -4.66
CA VAL A 197 -3.10 -6.78 -4.30
C VAL A 197 -4.39 -6.07 -3.86
N PHE A 198 -4.31 -5.23 -2.83
CA PHE A 198 -5.34 -4.23 -2.51
C PHE A 198 -4.97 -2.88 -3.12
N LEU A 199 -5.92 -2.23 -3.80
CA LEU A 199 -5.72 -0.95 -4.49
C LEU A 199 -6.60 0.17 -3.90
N LEU A 200 -5.96 1.21 -3.39
CA LEU A 200 -6.56 2.45 -2.90
C LEU A 200 -6.42 3.55 -3.96
N GLY A 201 -7.49 4.28 -4.27
CA GLY A 201 -7.46 5.47 -5.13
C GLY A 201 -7.74 6.75 -4.35
N SER A 202 -7.03 7.85 -4.64
CA SER A 202 -7.29 9.15 -4.04
C SER A 202 -7.22 10.27 -5.09
N PRO A 203 -8.11 11.26 -5.11
CA PRO A 203 -7.95 12.44 -5.95
C PRO A 203 -7.13 13.52 -5.23
N TRP A 204 -6.23 14.19 -5.96
CA TRP A 204 -5.50 15.36 -5.45
C TRP A 204 -6.30 16.66 -5.61
N SER A 205 -7.33 16.66 -6.44
CA SER A 205 -8.22 17.79 -6.65
C SER A 205 -9.45 17.31 -7.43
N TYR A 206 -10.59 17.93 -7.20
CA TYR A 206 -11.75 17.74 -8.06
C TYR A 206 -11.60 18.58 -9.34
N PRO A 207 -12.35 18.27 -10.42
CA PRO A 207 -12.39 19.13 -11.60
C PRO A 207 -12.60 20.59 -11.22
N GLY A 208 -11.91 21.50 -11.90
CA GLY A 208 -11.91 22.93 -11.53
C GLY A 208 -13.32 23.50 -11.40
N TRP A 209 -14.23 23.13 -12.31
CA TRP A 209 -15.62 23.60 -12.28
C TRP A 209 -16.40 23.17 -11.03
N ALA A 210 -15.97 22.11 -10.33
CA ALA A 210 -16.57 21.59 -9.10
C ALA A 210 -16.05 22.28 -7.82
N LYS A 211 -15.08 23.19 -7.95
CA LYS A 211 -14.46 23.93 -6.84
C LYS A 211 -15.01 25.35 -6.73
N ASN A 212 -14.93 25.95 -5.55
CA ASN A 212 -15.43 27.31 -5.31
C ASN A 212 -14.64 28.38 -6.06
N ASN A 213 -13.35 28.16 -6.31
CA ASN A 213 -12.50 29.05 -7.12
C ASN A 213 -12.56 28.77 -8.62
N HIS A 214 -13.28 27.72 -9.06
CA HIS A 214 -13.37 27.29 -10.46
C HIS A 214 -12.03 26.88 -11.12
N LEU A 215 -11.01 26.56 -10.32
CA LEU A 215 -9.67 26.25 -10.80
C LEU A 215 -9.25 24.84 -10.38
N PHE A 216 -8.71 24.07 -11.32
CA PHE A 216 -8.15 22.75 -11.00
C PHE A 216 -6.92 22.89 -10.09
N VAL A 217 -6.05 23.84 -10.42
CA VAL A 217 -4.89 24.25 -9.61
C VAL A 217 -5.01 25.71 -9.20
N ALA A 218 -4.86 25.98 -7.91
CA ALA A 218 -4.85 27.33 -7.38
C ALA A 218 -3.54 28.05 -7.76
N PRO A 219 -3.60 29.33 -8.18
CA PRO A 219 -2.42 30.10 -8.57
C PRO A 219 -1.55 30.46 -7.35
N GLY A 220 -0.24 30.53 -7.55
CA GLY A 220 0.74 30.93 -6.53
C GLY A 220 0.43 32.26 -5.82
N GLY A 221 0.58 32.28 -4.48
CA GLY A 221 0.72 33.51 -3.70
C GLY A 221 -0.56 34.30 -3.36
N ALA A 222 -1.76 33.73 -3.50
CA ALA A 222 -2.99 34.49 -3.34
C ALA A 222 -3.63 34.41 -1.95
N SER A 223 -3.59 35.52 -1.20
CA SER A 223 -4.57 35.84 -0.16
C SER A 223 -5.92 36.24 -0.79
N ASP A 224 -6.97 35.55 -0.36
CA ASP A 224 -8.36 36.02 -0.17
C ASP A 224 -9.39 36.12 -1.32
N SER A 225 -9.11 35.86 -2.61
CA SER A 225 -10.23 35.59 -3.57
C SER A 225 -10.01 34.54 -4.68
N TYR A 226 -8.76 34.17 -4.96
CA TYR A 226 -8.41 32.86 -5.56
C TYR A 226 -8.35 31.75 -4.48
N SER A 227 -8.56 32.15 -3.22
CA SER A 227 -8.26 31.43 -1.98
C SER A 227 -9.27 30.36 -1.59
N ASN A 228 -10.50 30.40 -2.11
CA ASN A 228 -11.49 29.38 -1.76
C ASN A 228 -11.28 28.13 -2.62
N ASN A 229 -10.12 27.51 -2.44
CA ASN A 229 -9.71 26.27 -3.08
C ASN A 229 -10.40 25.05 -2.46
N SER A 230 -11.71 25.16 -2.20
CA SER A 230 -12.49 24.12 -1.55
C SER A 230 -13.56 23.55 -2.46
N PHE A 231 -14.05 22.37 -2.09
CA PHE A 231 -15.17 21.74 -2.76
C PHE A 231 -16.42 22.62 -2.75
N ASN A 232 -17.11 22.74 -3.88
CA ASN A 232 -18.40 23.39 -3.94
C ASN A 232 -19.52 22.35 -3.82
N THR A 233 -20.12 22.25 -2.64
CA THR A 233 -21.15 21.25 -2.30
C THR A 233 -22.42 21.29 -3.16
N LYS A 234 -22.62 22.33 -3.98
CA LYS A 234 -23.70 22.30 -5.00
C LYS A 234 -23.49 21.19 -6.04
N TYR A 235 -22.27 20.68 -6.18
CA TYR A 235 -21.90 19.63 -7.13
C TYR A 235 -21.72 18.25 -6.48
N THR A 236 -22.24 18.02 -5.28
CA THR A 236 -22.18 16.71 -4.59
C THR A 236 -22.70 15.58 -5.48
N LYS A 237 -23.79 15.79 -6.20
CA LYS A 237 -24.36 14.75 -7.07
C LYS A 237 -23.40 14.39 -8.20
N GLU A 238 -22.82 15.38 -8.86
CA GLU A 238 -21.89 15.21 -9.96
C GLU A 238 -20.60 14.56 -9.46
N MET A 239 -20.08 14.92 -8.29
CA MET A 239 -18.89 14.26 -7.74
C MET A 239 -19.13 12.79 -7.36
N VAL A 240 -20.32 12.43 -6.85
CA VAL A 240 -20.69 11.02 -6.65
C VAL A 240 -20.68 10.24 -7.97
N GLU A 241 -21.15 10.85 -9.06
CA GLU A 241 -21.13 10.24 -10.39
C GLU A 241 -19.70 10.21 -10.97
N TYR A 242 -18.85 11.19 -10.66
CA TYR A 242 -17.45 11.21 -11.09
C TYR A 242 -16.68 10.02 -10.52
N PHE A 243 -16.78 9.78 -9.20
CA PHE A 243 -16.19 8.58 -8.58
C PHE A 243 -16.78 7.30 -9.17
N SER A 244 -18.10 7.26 -9.39
CA SER A 244 -18.79 6.13 -10.01
C SER A 244 -18.21 5.79 -11.40
N LYS A 245 -18.08 6.79 -12.29
CA LYS A 245 -17.50 6.63 -13.63
C LYS A 245 -16.03 6.24 -13.60
N TYR A 246 -15.26 6.79 -12.66
CA TYR A 246 -13.87 6.40 -12.46
C TYR A 246 -13.72 4.91 -12.10
N ILE A 247 -14.48 4.43 -11.10
CA ILE A 247 -14.46 3.02 -10.70
C ILE A 247 -14.86 2.13 -11.88
N ASP A 248 -15.95 2.48 -12.57
CA ASP A 248 -16.46 1.71 -13.71
C ASP A 248 -15.43 1.68 -14.87
N ALA A 249 -14.76 2.80 -15.16
CA ALA A 249 -13.75 2.87 -16.22
C ALA A 249 -12.48 2.06 -15.90
N PHE A 250 -12.03 2.04 -14.64
CA PHE A 250 -10.92 1.17 -14.21
C PHE A 250 -11.33 -0.31 -14.29
N GLN A 251 -12.57 -0.62 -13.90
CA GLN A 251 -13.12 -1.98 -13.98
C GLN A 251 -13.18 -2.48 -15.43
N GLU A 252 -13.53 -1.63 -16.40
CA GLU A 252 -13.52 -1.94 -17.85
C GLU A 252 -12.11 -2.27 -18.37
N LYS A 253 -11.06 -1.71 -17.76
CA LYS A 253 -9.66 -2.03 -18.04
C LYS A 253 -9.14 -3.24 -17.26
N GLY A 254 -10.00 -3.91 -16.49
CA GLY A 254 -9.65 -5.10 -15.71
C GLY A 254 -9.05 -4.81 -14.33
N VAL A 255 -9.17 -3.58 -13.83
CA VAL A 255 -8.66 -3.16 -12.52
C VAL A 255 -9.81 -3.01 -11.53
N VAL A 256 -9.77 -3.73 -10.41
CA VAL A 256 -10.75 -3.55 -9.32
C VAL A 256 -10.17 -2.59 -8.28
N VAL A 257 -10.64 -1.35 -8.27
CA VAL A 257 -10.31 -0.41 -7.17
C VAL A 257 -11.03 -0.88 -5.91
N ASN A 258 -10.29 -1.14 -4.83
CA ASN A 258 -10.87 -1.72 -3.61
C ASN A 258 -11.34 -0.68 -2.61
N ALA A 259 -10.68 0.48 -2.57
CA ALA A 259 -11.09 1.58 -1.73
C ALA A 259 -10.78 2.91 -2.41
N ILE A 260 -11.49 3.95 -1.96
CA ILE A 260 -11.13 5.34 -2.23
C ILE A 260 -10.99 6.13 -0.92
N THR A 261 -10.18 7.17 -0.95
CA THR A 261 -10.36 8.32 -0.06
C THR A 261 -11.10 9.42 -0.83
N PRO A 262 -12.01 10.20 -0.20
CA PRO A 262 -12.70 11.28 -0.88
C PRO A 262 -11.77 12.40 -1.38
N MET A 263 -10.60 12.55 -0.75
CA MET A 263 -9.63 13.60 -1.05
C MET A 263 -8.26 13.23 -0.47
N ASN A 264 -7.18 13.45 -1.22
CA ASN A 264 -5.80 13.45 -0.69
C ASN A 264 -5.56 14.72 0.11
N GLU A 265 -5.02 14.60 1.33
CA GLU A 265 -4.67 15.73 2.20
C GLU A 265 -5.74 16.83 2.20
N PRO A 266 -6.97 16.55 2.67
CA PRO A 266 -8.09 17.48 2.63
C PRO A 266 -7.84 18.81 3.35
N LEU A 267 -6.78 18.93 4.16
CA LEU A 267 -6.38 20.17 4.82
C LEU A 267 -5.29 20.93 4.05
N ASN A 268 -4.72 20.33 3.01
CA ASN A 268 -3.75 20.94 2.11
C ASN A 268 -4.46 21.72 0.98
N TRP A 269 -4.15 23.01 0.88
CA TRP A 269 -4.67 23.92 -0.14
C TRP A 269 -3.56 24.68 -0.88
N GLN A 270 -2.33 24.12 -0.88
CA GLN A 270 -1.18 24.71 -1.56
C GLN A 270 -1.42 24.97 -3.05
N SER A 271 -0.81 26.04 -3.55
CA SER A 271 -0.85 26.44 -4.96
C SER A 271 0.25 25.78 -5.78
N GLY A 272 0.09 25.74 -7.10
CA GLY A 272 1.11 25.27 -8.05
C GLY A 272 0.85 23.87 -8.59
N TYR A 273 0.20 23.01 -7.80
CA TYR A 273 -0.19 21.65 -8.16
C TYR A 273 -1.62 21.34 -7.71
N PRO A 274 -2.21 20.19 -8.12
CA PRO A 274 -3.56 19.83 -7.72
C PRO A 274 -3.66 19.65 -6.21
N THR A 275 -4.49 20.50 -5.59
CA THR A 275 -4.91 20.42 -4.17
C THR A 275 -6.36 20.89 -4.05
N MET A 276 -7.04 20.49 -2.99
CA MET A 276 -8.37 21.01 -2.65
C MET A 276 -8.65 20.83 -1.17
N HIS A 277 -9.09 21.91 -0.51
CA HIS A 277 -9.61 21.82 0.85
C HIS A 277 -10.98 21.13 0.85
N LEU A 278 -11.12 20.07 1.65
CA LEU A 278 -12.40 19.43 1.94
C LEU A 278 -12.60 19.45 3.46
N PRO A 279 -13.54 20.24 4.00
CA PRO A 279 -13.87 20.17 5.42
C PRO A 279 -14.46 18.81 5.82
N SER A 280 -14.25 18.39 7.08
CA SER A 280 -14.79 17.10 7.60
C SER A 280 -16.30 17.00 7.48
N ASP A 281 -17.04 18.09 7.72
CA ASP A 281 -18.50 18.16 7.52
C ASP A 281 -18.89 17.89 6.06
N ASP A 282 -18.14 18.44 5.10
CA ASP A 282 -18.41 18.28 3.68
C ASP A 282 -18.03 16.88 3.18
N GLU A 283 -16.98 16.26 3.73
CA GLU A 283 -16.63 14.86 3.49
C GLU A 283 -17.73 13.91 4.00
N ALA A 284 -18.15 14.09 5.25
CA ALA A 284 -19.23 13.30 5.84
C ALA A 284 -20.54 13.46 5.04
N ASP A 285 -20.87 14.68 4.64
CA ASP A 285 -22.04 14.96 3.82
C ASP A 285 -21.94 14.35 2.43
N LEU A 286 -20.78 14.38 1.77
CA LEU A 286 -20.56 13.73 0.48
C LEU A 286 -20.81 12.21 0.57
N ILE A 287 -20.27 11.57 1.60
CA ILE A 287 -20.47 10.15 1.91
C ILE A 287 -21.95 9.86 2.12
N LYS A 288 -22.59 10.61 3.02
CA LYS A 288 -23.99 10.44 3.41
C LYS A 288 -24.99 10.73 2.29
N LYS A 289 -24.72 11.73 1.44
CA LYS A 289 -25.64 12.19 0.38
C LYS A 289 -25.55 11.38 -0.90
N GLY A 290 -24.59 10.46 -1.03
CA GLY A 290 -24.61 9.51 -2.13
C GLY A 290 -23.35 8.67 -2.32
N LEU A 291 -22.17 9.17 -1.94
CA LEU A 291 -20.91 8.48 -2.23
C LEU A 291 -20.86 7.11 -1.54
N GLY A 292 -21.27 7.02 -0.27
CA GLY A 292 -21.33 5.76 0.47
C GLY A 292 -22.17 4.68 -0.25
N THR A 293 -23.41 5.02 -0.62
CA THR A 293 -24.28 4.08 -1.36
C THR A 293 -23.74 3.75 -2.75
N ALA A 294 -23.12 4.70 -3.45
CA ALA A 294 -22.55 4.48 -4.77
C ALA A 294 -21.35 3.53 -4.74
N MET A 295 -20.49 3.65 -3.73
CA MET A 295 -19.32 2.81 -3.54
C MET A 295 -19.70 1.42 -3.02
N SER A 296 -20.63 1.31 -2.07
CA SER A 296 -21.10 -0.01 -1.60
C SER A 296 -21.72 -0.86 -2.72
N LYS A 297 -22.44 -0.26 -3.68
CA LYS A 297 -22.97 -0.97 -4.86
C LYS A 297 -21.88 -1.55 -5.76
N ARG A 298 -20.67 -0.97 -5.70
CA ARG A 298 -19.49 -1.37 -6.47
C ARG A 298 -18.52 -2.22 -5.65
N ASN A 299 -18.84 -2.54 -4.39
CA ASN A 299 -17.95 -3.19 -3.43
C ASN A 299 -16.62 -2.42 -3.25
N VAL A 300 -16.70 -1.10 -3.23
CA VAL A 300 -15.58 -0.20 -2.96
C VAL A 300 -15.74 0.33 -1.55
N SER A 301 -14.69 0.19 -0.74
CA SER A 301 -14.63 0.76 0.61
C SER A 301 -14.34 2.26 0.57
N ILE A 302 -14.72 2.98 1.62
CA ILE A 302 -14.34 4.39 1.79
C ILE A 302 -13.45 4.53 3.01
N PHE A 303 -12.28 5.14 2.81
CA PHE A 303 -11.41 5.55 3.89
C PHE A 303 -11.53 7.06 4.08
N ALA A 304 -11.75 7.51 5.32
CA ALA A 304 -11.81 8.93 5.65
C ALA A 304 -10.41 9.53 5.80
N PHE A 305 -10.35 10.87 5.72
CA PHE A 305 -9.18 11.71 6.02
C PHE A 305 -8.05 11.70 4.98
N ASP A 306 -7.10 10.75 5.01
CA ASP A 306 -5.93 10.73 4.08
C ASP A 306 -4.97 11.92 4.29
N ASP A 307 -4.66 12.25 5.54
CA ASP A 307 -3.70 13.31 5.92
C ASP A 307 -2.94 12.92 7.21
N ASN A 308 -2.19 13.85 7.77
CA ASN A 308 -1.21 13.64 8.83
C ASN A 308 -1.82 13.53 10.24
N THR A 309 -1.06 12.94 11.17
CA THR A 309 -1.54 12.62 12.51
C THR A 309 -1.78 13.82 13.45
N TYR A 310 -1.50 15.05 13.02
CA TYR A 310 -1.67 16.25 13.85
C TYR A 310 -3.15 16.66 13.98
N GLU A 311 -4.03 16.17 13.12
CA GLU A 311 -5.46 16.55 13.11
C GLU A 311 -6.38 15.36 13.34
N THR A 312 -6.39 14.86 14.58
CA THR A 312 -7.25 13.74 14.98
C THR A 312 -8.74 14.08 14.94
N THR A 313 -9.12 15.37 15.04
CA THR A 313 -10.54 15.75 15.11
C THR A 313 -11.25 15.53 13.78
N TYR A 314 -10.54 15.67 12.66
CA TYR A 314 -11.12 15.48 11.32
C TYR A 314 -11.73 14.07 11.12
N PRO A 315 -10.97 12.96 11.25
CA PRO A 315 -11.55 11.64 11.05
C PRO A 315 -12.62 11.31 12.12
N LEU A 316 -12.47 11.78 13.36
CA LEU A 316 -13.50 11.63 14.39
C LEU A 316 -14.80 12.32 13.98
N ASP A 317 -14.73 13.54 13.45
CA ASP A 317 -15.90 14.30 13.01
C ASP A 317 -16.62 13.60 11.85
N VAL A 318 -15.88 13.06 10.88
CA VAL A 318 -16.46 12.27 9.78
C VAL A 318 -17.17 11.03 10.31
N LEU A 319 -16.50 10.24 11.15
CA LEU A 319 -17.04 8.99 11.72
C LEU A 319 -18.25 9.24 12.64
N ASN A 320 -18.23 10.31 13.44
CA ASN A 320 -19.36 10.72 14.28
C ASN A 320 -20.61 11.03 13.44
N GLN A 321 -20.43 11.62 12.26
CA GLN A 321 -21.53 12.00 11.38
C GLN A 321 -22.00 10.87 10.46
N GLU A 322 -21.08 10.03 9.96
CA GLU A 322 -21.36 8.96 9.00
C GLU A 322 -20.34 7.80 9.05
N HIS A 323 -20.35 7.00 10.13
CA HIS A 323 -19.52 5.78 10.22
C HIS A 323 -20.05 4.59 9.41
N ARG A 324 -21.29 4.60 8.89
CA ARG A 324 -21.90 3.37 8.32
C ARG A 324 -21.32 2.97 6.96
N HIS A 325 -20.74 3.93 6.25
CA HIS A 325 -20.11 3.71 4.95
C HIS A 325 -18.61 4.04 4.98
N VAL A 326 -18.03 4.25 6.16
CA VAL A 326 -16.59 4.49 6.32
C VAL A 326 -15.98 3.21 6.90
N ASP A 327 -15.17 2.55 6.09
CA ASP A 327 -14.53 1.28 6.44
C ASP A 327 -13.16 1.47 7.11
N GLY A 328 -12.58 2.66 6.98
CA GLY A 328 -11.30 2.96 7.61
C GLY A 328 -10.90 4.44 7.60
N VAL A 329 -9.73 4.70 8.15
CA VAL A 329 -9.08 6.02 8.20
C VAL A 329 -7.67 5.88 7.61
N ALA A 330 -7.34 6.78 6.70
CA ALA A 330 -6.05 6.85 6.04
C ALA A 330 -5.18 7.96 6.67
N TRP A 331 -3.88 7.67 6.85
CA TRP A 331 -2.93 8.53 7.54
C TRP A 331 -1.62 8.71 6.77
N HIS A 332 -1.04 9.90 6.86
CA HIS A 332 0.27 10.26 6.31
C HIS A 332 1.33 10.41 7.42
N CYS A 333 2.62 10.34 7.07
CA CYS A 333 3.73 10.46 8.03
C CYS A 333 4.61 11.72 7.86
N TYR A 334 4.08 12.79 7.26
CA TYR A 334 4.81 14.03 7.01
C TYR A 334 4.87 14.98 8.21
N GLN A 335 4.19 14.67 9.31
CA GLN A 335 4.25 15.49 10.52
C GLN A 335 5.70 15.61 11.03
N SER A 336 6.12 16.86 11.24
CA SER A 336 7.44 17.25 11.74
C SER A 336 7.31 17.95 13.11
N PRO A 337 8.25 17.76 14.07
CA PRO A 337 9.51 16.99 13.95
C PRO A 337 9.32 15.47 13.95
N ALA A 338 8.15 14.97 14.34
CA ALA A 338 7.75 13.58 14.17
C ALA A 338 6.23 13.41 14.27
N ALA A 339 5.70 12.39 13.58
CA ALA A 339 4.33 11.93 13.73
C ALA A 339 4.08 11.33 15.12
N ASP A 340 2.95 11.69 15.71
CA ASP A 340 2.41 11.03 16.89
C ASP A 340 1.33 10.04 16.43
N TYR A 341 1.61 8.74 16.55
CA TYR A 341 0.69 7.70 16.11
C TYR A 341 -0.29 7.28 17.22
N SER A 342 -0.15 7.78 18.45
CA SER A 342 -1.09 7.46 19.54
C SER A 342 -2.51 7.95 19.27
N VAL A 343 -2.66 8.96 18.40
CA VAL A 343 -3.96 9.44 17.93
C VAL A 343 -4.79 8.38 17.23
N MET A 344 -4.13 7.35 16.68
CA MET A 344 -4.80 6.21 16.06
C MET A 344 -5.47 5.32 17.10
N ASP A 345 -4.94 5.26 18.33
CA ASP A 345 -5.57 4.51 19.43
C ASP A 345 -6.92 5.13 19.79
N ASP A 346 -7.03 6.47 19.77
CA ASP A 346 -8.29 7.18 20.03
C ASP A 346 -9.37 6.85 18.99
N ILE A 347 -9.00 6.75 17.71
CA ILE A 347 -9.93 6.31 16.65
C ILE A 347 -10.36 4.86 16.88
N HIS A 348 -9.40 3.98 17.19
CA HIS A 348 -9.68 2.57 17.43
C HIS A 348 -10.67 2.39 18.60
N ASP A 349 -10.45 3.10 19.70
CA ASP A 349 -11.30 3.03 20.90
C ASP A 349 -12.71 3.58 20.64
N ALA A 350 -12.84 4.65 19.86
CA ALA A 350 -14.12 5.26 19.52
C ALA A 350 -14.90 4.49 18.44
N PHE A 351 -14.18 3.99 17.43
CA PHE A 351 -14.73 3.35 16.23
C PHE A 351 -13.96 2.06 15.88
N PRO A 352 -14.10 0.98 16.67
CA PRO A 352 -13.30 -0.25 16.54
C PRO A 352 -13.55 -1.04 15.24
N ASN A 353 -14.53 -0.64 14.42
CA ASN A 353 -14.76 -1.23 13.10
C ASN A 353 -14.09 -0.45 11.96
N ALA A 354 -13.63 0.78 12.22
CA ALA A 354 -12.84 1.55 11.26
C ALA A 354 -11.39 1.05 11.31
N LEU A 355 -10.94 0.41 10.23
CA LEU A 355 -9.55 0.00 10.08
C LEU A 355 -8.66 1.22 9.85
N GLN A 356 -7.36 1.10 10.12
CA GLN A 356 -6.43 2.21 9.98
C GLN A 356 -5.33 1.86 8.99
N PHE A 357 -4.90 2.82 8.18
CA PHE A 357 -3.94 2.59 7.10
C PHE A 357 -2.95 3.74 7.01
N MET A 358 -1.66 3.42 6.86
CA MET A 358 -0.69 4.41 6.41
C MET A 358 -0.74 4.46 4.88
N SER A 359 -1.41 5.45 4.32
CA SER A 359 -1.65 5.57 2.88
C SER A 359 -0.49 6.24 2.15
N GLU A 360 0.28 7.09 2.84
CA GLU A 360 1.37 7.83 2.22
C GLU A 360 2.52 8.18 3.17
N CYS A 361 3.74 8.02 2.67
CA CYS A 361 5.00 8.37 3.31
C CYS A 361 6.07 8.57 2.23
N SER A 362 6.97 9.54 2.39
CA SER A 362 8.05 9.72 1.41
C SER A 362 9.41 9.81 2.08
N ASP A 363 10.41 9.20 1.42
CA ASP A 363 11.80 9.60 1.55
C ASP A 363 12.14 10.65 0.49
N TYR A 364 13.23 11.39 0.74
CA TYR A 364 13.67 12.50 -0.10
C TYR A 364 15.13 12.34 -0.50
N ALA A 365 15.56 13.02 -1.58
CA ALA A 365 16.92 12.99 -2.11
C ALA A 365 17.99 13.26 -1.03
N SER A 366 17.65 14.04 0.00
CA SER A 366 18.52 14.36 1.12
C SER A 366 18.99 13.14 1.94
N VAL A 367 18.31 11.99 1.87
CA VAL A 367 18.67 10.75 2.61
C VAL A 367 19.54 9.80 1.79
N VAL A 368 19.73 10.07 0.48
CA VAL A 368 20.59 9.26 -0.38
C VAL A 368 22.02 9.27 0.15
N ASN A 369 22.67 8.10 0.16
CA ASN A 369 24.01 7.91 0.73
C ASN A 369 24.10 8.33 2.21
N LYS A 370 23.06 8.05 3.00
CA LYS A 370 23.05 8.19 4.46
C LYS A 370 22.44 6.95 5.11
N VAL A 371 22.68 6.78 6.41
CA VAL A 371 21.93 5.83 7.23
C VAL A 371 20.48 6.29 7.22
N ASN A 372 19.57 5.46 6.70
CA ASN A 372 18.16 5.76 6.61
C ASN A 372 17.31 4.61 7.15
N PHE A 373 16.37 4.96 8.02
CA PHE A 373 15.41 4.06 8.66
C PHE A 373 13.96 4.51 8.47
N LEU A 374 13.71 5.56 7.69
CA LEU A 374 12.41 6.23 7.63
C LEU A 374 11.29 5.26 7.29
N VAL A 375 11.44 4.46 6.23
CA VAL A 375 10.46 3.42 5.86
C VAL A 375 10.19 2.46 7.02
N ALA A 376 11.23 1.88 7.62
CA ALA A 376 11.07 0.90 8.69
C ALA A 376 10.38 1.51 9.92
N ARG A 377 10.77 2.72 10.31
CA ARG A 377 10.15 3.46 11.42
C ARG A 377 8.68 3.76 11.15
N ASN A 378 8.37 4.26 9.96
CA ASN A 378 7.00 4.64 9.57
C ASN A 378 6.11 3.46 9.21
N PHE A 379 6.65 2.23 9.14
CA PHE A 379 5.82 1.02 9.06
C PHE A 379 5.68 0.34 10.42
N ILE A 380 6.73 0.27 11.25
CA ILE A 380 6.68 -0.39 12.56
C ILE A 380 5.75 0.36 13.53
N LEU A 381 5.92 1.67 13.67
CA LEU A 381 5.22 2.43 14.71
C LEU A 381 3.71 2.52 14.46
N PRO A 382 3.20 2.81 13.26
CA PRO A 382 1.76 2.83 13.03
C PRO A 382 1.11 1.45 13.25
N VAL A 383 1.83 0.36 12.97
CA VAL A 383 1.34 -1.00 13.25
C VAL A 383 1.20 -1.24 14.75
N HIS A 384 2.01 -0.61 15.60
CA HIS A 384 1.79 -0.65 17.07
C HIS A 384 0.46 0.00 17.47
N HIS A 385 -0.04 0.95 16.67
CA HIS A 385 -1.26 1.71 16.90
C HIS A 385 -2.42 1.31 15.96
N GLY A 386 -2.42 0.08 15.45
CA GLY A 386 -3.56 -0.46 14.71
C GLY A 386 -3.53 -0.31 13.19
N ALA A 387 -2.45 0.21 12.58
CA ALA A 387 -2.34 0.23 11.12
C ALA A 387 -2.36 -1.20 10.54
N SER A 388 -3.27 -1.47 9.62
CA SER A 388 -3.41 -2.74 8.91
C SER A 388 -2.56 -2.79 7.63
N ALA A 389 -2.10 -1.64 7.12
CA ALA A 389 -1.26 -1.57 5.93
C ALA A 389 -0.36 -0.32 5.92
N GLY A 390 0.65 -0.31 5.05
CA GLY A 390 1.51 0.85 4.81
C GLY A 390 1.96 1.00 3.36
N SER A 391 1.87 2.22 2.82
CA SER A 391 2.35 2.55 1.48
C SER A 391 3.32 3.73 1.52
N MET A 392 4.46 3.57 0.86
CA MET A 392 5.30 4.72 0.49
C MET A 392 4.69 5.43 -0.73
N TRP A 393 5.03 6.70 -0.93
CA TRP A 393 4.49 7.50 -2.01
C TRP A 393 5.11 7.06 -3.34
N VAL A 394 6.42 7.19 -3.46
CA VAL A 394 7.09 7.22 -4.76
C VAL A 394 7.57 5.82 -5.17
N MET A 395 6.89 5.20 -6.14
CA MET A 395 7.34 3.89 -6.65
C MET A 395 8.53 4.00 -7.59
N ALA A 396 8.50 4.93 -8.56
CA ALA A 396 9.60 5.10 -9.50
C ALA A 396 9.74 6.54 -10.00
N THR A 397 10.99 6.94 -10.24
CA THR A 397 11.39 8.23 -10.83
C THR A 397 12.58 8.04 -11.78
N ASN A 398 12.97 9.09 -12.50
CA ASN A 398 14.30 9.20 -13.12
C ASN A 398 15.37 9.61 -12.06
N PRO A 399 16.67 9.69 -12.44
CA PRO A 399 17.75 10.13 -11.53
C PRO A 399 17.61 11.57 -11.04
N GLU A 400 16.80 12.39 -11.71
CA GLU A 400 16.44 13.75 -11.33
C GLU A 400 15.12 13.82 -10.52
N PHE A 401 14.66 12.70 -9.95
CA PHE A 401 13.47 12.59 -9.09
C PHE A 401 12.14 12.99 -9.74
N GLY A 402 12.07 12.97 -11.07
CA GLY A 402 10.86 13.27 -11.85
C GLY A 402 10.33 12.10 -12.68
N PRO A 403 9.36 12.37 -13.57
CA PRO A 403 8.72 13.67 -13.79
C PRO A 403 7.81 14.09 -12.63
N HIS A 404 7.66 15.40 -12.47
CA HIS A 404 6.76 16.06 -11.51
C HIS A 404 6.25 17.36 -12.14
N VAL A 405 5.21 17.95 -11.57
CA VAL A 405 4.73 19.25 -12.06
C VAL A 405 5.78 20.32 -11.76
N SER A 406 5.97 21.25 -12.69
CA SER A 406 7.06 22.24 -12.60
C SER A 406 6.88 23.27 -11.49
N GLU A 407 5.67 23.52 -11.03
CA GLU A 407 5.36 24.46 -9.94
C GLU A 407 4.85 23.67 -8.72
N GLY A 408 5.63 23.65 -7.64
CA GLY A 408 5.25 23.03 -6.36
C GLY A 408 5.21 21.50 -6.33
N GLY A 409 5.49 20.82 -7.45
CA GLY A 409 5.67 19.36 -7.45
C GLY A 409 6.87 18.93 -6.63
N CYS A 410 6.86 17.70 -6.10
CA CYS A 410 7.96 17.18 -5.31
C CYS A 410 9.17 16.85 -6.22
N ASP A 411 10.15 17.76 -6.25
CA ASP A 411 11.38 17.66 -7.07
C ASP A 411 12.54 16.93 -6.38
N GLU A 412 12.30 16.48 -5.15
CA GLU A 412 13.26 15.73 -4.33
C GLU A 412 12.69 14.39 -3.83
N CYS A 413 11.52 13.98 -4.30
CA CYS A 413 10.86 12.74 -3.89
C CYS A 413 11.64 11.50 -4.36
N LEU A 414 12.11 10.68 -3.41
CA LEU A 414 12.95 9.52 -3.73
C LEU A 414 12.10 8.32 -4.15
N GLY A 415 12.25 7.86 -5.40
CA GLY A 415 11.62 6.63 -5.86
C GLY A 415 12.22 5.36 -5.24
N SER A 416 11.38 4.35 -5.03
CA SER A 416 11.81 2.98 -4.74
C SER A 416 12.71 2.40 -5.84
N ILE A 417 12.35 2.73 -7.09
CA ILE A 417 13.11 2.43 -8.29
C ILE A 417 13.53 3.73 -8.97
N ILE A 418 14.82 3.86 -9.29
CA ILE A 418 15.31 4.91 -10.18
C ILE A 418 15.54 4.31 -11.56
N VAL A 419 14.78 4.73 -12.56
CA VAL A 419 14.97 4.31 -13.96
C VAL A 419 16.10 5.13 -14.56
N ASN A 420 17.28 4.53 -14.70
CA ASN A 420 18.48 5.23 -15.20
C ASN A 420 18.49 5.32 -16.74
N SER A 421 17.92 4.33 -17.42
CA SER A 421 17.77 4.28 -18.87
C SER A 421 16.72 3.23 -19.26
N SER A 422 16.43 3.06 -20.55
CA SER A 422 15.55 1.99 -21.03
C SER A 422 16.03 0.58 -20.69
N THR A 423 17.31 0.41 -20.33
CA THR A 423 17.93 -0.91 -20.05
C THR A 423 18.43 -1.09 -18.63
N THR A 424 18.36 -0.05 -17.79
CA THR A 424 18.94 -0.10 -16.44
C THR A 424 18.12 0.69 -15.43
N TYR A 425 17.99 0.14 -14.23
CA TYR A 425 17.34 0.79 -13.09
C TYR A 425 18.10 0.47 -11.80
N THR A 426 17.89 1.28 -10.77
CA THR A 426 18.49 1.15 -9.44
C THR A 426 17.40 0.92 -8.40
N LYS A 427 17.61 -0.03 -7.48
CA LYS A 427 16.78 -0.23 -6.29
C LYS A 427 17.33 0.63 -5.17
N THR A 428 16.51 1.50 -4.60
CA THR A 428 16.93 2.43 -3.53
C THR A 428 16.77 1.81 -2.14
N ASN A 429 17.07 2.57 -1.09
CA ASN A 429 16.86 2.14 0.29
C ASN A 429 15.40 1.71 0.51
N ASP A 430 14.45 2.49 0.01
CA ASP A 430 13.00 2.24 0.11
C ASP A 430 12.62 0.86 -0.44
N TYR A 431 13.17 0.45 -1.58
CA TYR A 431 12.92 -0.89 -2.13
C TYR A 431 13.30 -1.99 -1.13
N TYR A 432 14.49 -1.91 -0.54
CA TYR A 432 14.96 -2.95 0.38
C TYR A 432 14.22 -2.89 1.72
N MET A 433 13.95 -1.68 2.23
CA MET A 433 13.23 -1.49 3.49
C MET A 433 11.78 -1.94 3.39
N VAL A 434 11.04 -1.54 2.35
CA VAL A 434 9.67 -2.04 2.11
C VAL A 434 9.67 -3.56 1.98
N GLY A 435 10.68 -4.15 1.33
CA GLY A 435 10.83 -5.60 1.21
C GLY A 435 10.91 -6.36 2.53
N HIS A 436 11.37 -5.75 3.64
CA HIS A 436 11.33 -6.40 4.96
C HIS A 436 9.90 -6.62 5.48
N PHE A 437 8.94 -5.84 5.00
CA PHE A 437 7.54 -5.89 5.41
C PHE A 437 6.72 -6.62 4.35
N SER A 438 6.77 -6.13 3.10
CA SER A 438 5.95 -6.62 2.01
C SER A 438 6.23 -8.07 1.64
N ARG A 439 7.44 -8.60 1.87
CA ARG A 439 7.80 -10.02 1.62
C ARG A 439 7.38 -10.97 2.73
N TYR A 440 7.26 -10.49 3.95
CA TYR A 440 7.21 -11.36 5.13
C TYR A 440 5.97 -11.19 6.01
N VAL A 441 5.23 -10.10 5.83
CA VAL A 441 3.91 -9.88 6.41
C VAL A 441 2.87 -10.19 5.35
N ARG A 442 2.28 -11.39 5.39
CA ARG A 442 1.28 -11.80 4.41
C ARG A 442 -0.07 -11.17 4.71
N ARG A 443 -0.89 -11.02 3.67
CA ARG A 443 -2.30 -10.69 3.84
C ARG A 443 -2.97 -11.70 4.80
N GLY A 444 -3.69 -11.19 5.80
CA GLY A 444 -4.33 -11.99 6.84
C GLY A 444 -3.38 -12.43 7.96
N ALA A 445 -2.12 -11.97 7.97
CA ALA A 445 -1.28 -12.10 9.17
C ALA A 445 -1.90 -11.27 10.31
N VAL A 446 -1.72 -11.70 11.55
CA VAL A 446 -2.22 -10.97 12.73
C VAL A 446 -1.04 -10.31 13.42
N ASN A 447 -1.11 -9.01 13.68
CA ASN A 447 -0.11 -8.31 14.49
C ASN A 447 -0.26 -8.64 15.98
N TYR A 448 0.85 -8.70 16.71
CA TYR A 448 0.85 -8.99 18.14
C TYR A 448 1.57 -7.91 18.94
N ASN A 449 1.03 -7.63 20.13
CA ASN A 449 1.58 -6.70 21.08
C ASN A 449 2.98 -7.14 21.56
N ILE A 450 3.88 -6.16 21.72
CA ILE A 450 5.23 -6.36 22.23
C ILE A 450 5.27 -5.88 23.69
N ILE A 451 5.54 -6.78 24.63
CA ILE A 451 5.59 -6.46 26.07
C ILE A 451 6.93 -5.79 26.42
N THR A 452 8.04 -6.33 25.91
CA THR A 452 9.39 -5.81 26.15
C THR A 452 10.22 -5.85 24.87
N GLY A 453 11.15 -4.91 24.73
CA GLY A 453 12.17 -4.92 23.67
C GLY A 453 12.20 -3.67 22.80
N ASN A 454 11.09 -2.93 22.70
CA ASN A 454 11.07 -1.62 22.05
C ASN A 454 11.78 -0.57 22.92
N TRP A 455 12.62 0.27 22.33
CA TRP A 455 13.36 1.34 22.99
C TRP A 455 13.55 2.55 22.07
N GLY A 456 13.58 3.73 22.68
CA GLY A 456 13.78 4.99 21.99
C GLY A 456 12.47 5.69 21.62
N ASN A 457 12.60 6.83 20.97
CA ASN A 457 11.49 7.56 20.37
C ASN A 457 11.90 8.07 19.00
N VAL A 458 10.92 8.46 18.19
CA VAL A 458 11.08 8.98 16.82
C VAL A 458 12.04 10.16 16.69
N SER A 459 12.24 10.94 17.76
CA SER A 459 13.08 12.14 17.78
C SER A 459 14.51 11.89 18.29
N SER A 460 14.88 10.65 18.62
CA SER A 460 16.23 10.29 19.07
C SER A 460 16.89 9.30 18.12
N ASP A 461 18.21 9.34 17.98
CA ASP A 461 18.94 8.34 17.17
C ASP A 461 19.05 6.97 17.88
N ASP A 462 18.99 6.92 19.22
CA ASP A 462 19.06 5.66 19.99
C ASP A 462 17.73 4.91 19.97
N GLN A 463 17.51 4.14 18.90
CA GLN A 463 16.25 3.44 18.62
C GLN A 463 16.47 1.94 18.46
N PHE A 464 15.59 1.16 19.09
CA PHE A 464 15.41 -0.25 18.79
C PHE A 464 13.92 -0.52 18.71
N PHE A 465 13.40 -0.60 17.49
CA PHE A 465 11.98 -0.86 17.25
C PHE A 465 11.78 -2.23 16.65
N LEU A 466 10.68 -2.88 16.99
CA LEU A 466 10.29 -4.13 16.38
C LEU A 466 8.78 -4.28 16.26
N MET A 467 8.35 -5.08 15.29
CA MET A 467 6.99 -5.59 15.21
C MET A 467 7.01 -7.11 15.04
N ALA A 468 5.92 -7.76 15.43
CA ALA A 468 5.76 -9.20 15.29
C ALA A 468 4.37 -9.54 14.75
N VAL A 469 4.33 -10.33 13.70
CA VAL A 469 3.09 -10.83 13.11
C VAL A 469 3.11 -12.35 13.07
N LYS A 470 1.93 -12.95 13.20
CA LYS A 470 1.70 -14.37 12.94
C LYS A 470 1.01 -14.52 11.59
N ASN A 471 1.71 -15.12 10.63
CA ASN A 471 1.24 -15.30 9.27
C ASN A 471 0.14 -16.39 9.17
N PRO A 472 -0.56 -16.50 8.02
CA PRO A 472 -1.62 -17.50 7.82
C PRO A 472 -1.17 -18.96 8.03
N ASP A 473 0.08 -19.30 7.70
CA ASP A 473 0.68 -20.61 7.98
C ASP A 473 1.09 -20.83 9.45
N LYS A 474 0.75 -19.88 10.33
CA LYS A 474 1.11 -19.84 11.75
C LYS A 474 2.58 -19.58 12.05
N SER A 475 3.41 -19.32 11.03
CA SER A 475 4.78 -18.85 11.21
C SER A 475 4.80 -17.43 11.78
N TRP A 476 5.90 -17.06 12.43
CA TRP A 476 6.11 -15.71 12.94
C TRP A 476 7.08 -14.95 12.06
N ALA A 477 6.73 -13.73 11.68
CA ALA A 477 7.65 -12.76 11.13
C ALA A 477 7.91 -11.67 12.18
N VAL A 478 9.16 -11.49 12.58
CA VAL A 478 9.58 -10.47 13.53
C VAL A 478 10.59 -9.57 12.86
N ILE A 479 10.25 -8.30 12.71
CA ILE A 479 11.06 -7.30 12.02
C ILE A 479 11.66 -6.38 13.07
N PHE A 480 12.99 -6.28 13.08
CA PHE A 480 13.77 -5.47 14.00
C PHE A 480 14.43 -4.32 13.24
N MET A 481 14.43 -3.14 13.83
CA MET A 481 15.24 -1.99 13.48
C MET A 481 16.20 -1.72 14.64
N ASN A 482 17.51 -1.70 14.37
CA ASN A 482 18.53 -1.39 15.39
C ASN A 482 19.38 -0.19 14.96
N ASN A 483 19.22 0.92 15.67
CA ASN A 483 20.03 2.13 15.55
C ASN A 483 20.70 2.51 16.88
N MET A 484 20.95 1.55 17.76
CA MET A 484 21.47 1.82 19.12
C MET A 484 22.98 2.08 19.19
N GLY A 485 23.66 2.23 18.04
CA GLY A 485 25.12 2.37 17.95
C GLY A 485 25.91 1.10 18.28
N VAL A 486 25.24 -0.01 18.60
CA VAL A 486 25.87 -1.30 18.94
C VAL A 486 25.00 -2.49 18.51
N ASP A 487 25.65 -3.60 18.17
CA ASP A 487 24.98 -4.88 17.92
C ASP A 487 24.20 -5.33 19.17
N LYS A 488 23.01 -5.88 18.97
CA LYS A 488 22.20 -6.46 20.03
C LYS A 488 22.13 -7.96 19.91
N ASP A 489 22.54 -8.66 20.97
CA ASP A 489 22.28 -10.09 21.13
C ASP A 489 20.88 -10.25 21.74
N VAL A 490 19.91 -10.55 20.87
CA VAL A 490 18.49 -10.58 21.21
C VAL A 490 18.10 -11.96 21.69
N VAL A 491 17.38 -12.02 22.81
CA VAL A 491 16.60 -13.18 23.23
C VAL A 491 15.13 -12.86 23.06
N LEU A 492 14.48 -13.56 22.14
CA LEU A 492 13.06 -13.44 21.83
C LEU A 492 12.26 -14.55 22.52
N GLY A 493 11.29 -14.18 23.34
CA GLY A 493 10.32 -15.09 23.95
C GLY A 493 8.87 -14.74 23.61
N PHE A 494 7.97 -15.68 23.92
CA PHE A 494 6.54 -15.55 23.75
C PHE A 494 5.82 -15.92 25.05
N THR A 495 4.86 -15.11 25.50
CA THR A 495 3.99 -15.46 26.65
C THR A 495 3.23 -16.76 26.40
N GLY A 496 2.84 -17.46 27.47
CA GLY A 496 2.17 -18.77 27.38
C GLY A 496 2.99 -19.93 26.83
N THR A 497 4.24 -19.71 26.41
CA THR A 497 5.08 -20.76 25.82
C THR A 497 6.45 -20.81 26.47
N SER A 498 7.13 -21.97 26.37
CA SER A 498 8.54 -22.10 26.71
C SER A 498 9.47 -21.80 25.53
N GLN A 499 8.93 -21.35 24.39
CA GLN A 499 9.73 -21.12 23.20
C GLN A 499 10.55 -19.83 23.35
N LYS A 500 11.85 -19.95 23.09
CA LYS A 500 12.75 -18.82 23.02
C LYS A 500 13.72 -18.98 21.86
N TRP A 501 14.07 -17.86 21.25
CA TRP A 501 15.01 -17.75 20.15
C TRP A 501 16.11 -16.76 20.50
N ARG A 502 17.34 -17.00 20.02
CA ARG A 502 18.46 -16.09 20.22
C ARG A 502 19.15 -15.79 18.89
N GLY A 503 19.55 -14.55 18.70
CA GLY A 503 20.29 -14.14 17.52
C GLY A 503 20.78 -12.71 17.64
N THR A 504 21.71 -12.34 16.77
CA THR A 504 22.25 -10.97 16.73
C THR A 504 21.44 -10.12 15.76
N VAL A 505 21.05 -8.92 16.20
CA VAL A 505 20.57 -7.83 15.36
C VAL A 505 21.68 -6.78 15.30
N PRO A 506 22.45 -6.72 14.20
CA PRO A 506 23.58 -5.80 14.08
C PRO A 506 23.15 -4.33 14.15
N ASN A 507 24.06 -3.44 14.55
CA ASN A 507 23.81 -2.00 14.49
C ASN A 507 23.57 -1.53 13.05
N GLU A 508 22.82 -0.43 12.90
CA GLU A 508 22.49 0.20 11.62
C GLU A 508 21.85 -0.76 10.63
N THR A 509 20.96 -1.65 11.12
CA THR A 509 20.27 -2.60 10.25
C THR A 509 18.78 -2.74 10.53
N VAL A 510 18.07 -3.17 9.48
CA VAL A 510 16.78 -3.82 9.60
C VAL A 510 16.96 -5.32 9.39
N VAL A 511 16.40 -6.12 10.29
CA VAL A 511 16.51 -7.59 10.27
C VAL A 511 15.12 -8.19 10.38
N THR A 512 14.78 -9.11 9.49
CA THR A 512 13.56 -9.92 9.62
C THR A 512 13.92 -11.35 10.01
N TRP A 513 13.41 -11.82 11.13
CA TRP A 513 13.39 -13.24 11.48
C TRP A 513 12.08 -13.86 11.05
N ILE A 514 12.17 -15.00 10.38
CA ILE A 514 11.03 -15.82 10.00
C ILE A 514 11.15 -17.13 10.75
N LEU A 515 10.20 -17.42 11.64
CA LEU A 515 10.25 -18.55 12.56
C LEU A 515 9.12 -19.53 12.25
N PRO A 516 9.37 -20.84 12.29
CA PRO A 516 8.33 -21.83 12.05
C PRO A 516 7.23 -21.77 13.12
N PRO A 517 6.04 -22.32 12.84
CA PRO A 517 4.96 -22.43 13.82
C PRO A 517 5.40 -23.13 15.11
N PHE A 518 4.65 -22.89 16.19
CA PHE A 518 4.92 -23.58 17.44
C PHE A 518 4.65 -25.08 17.31
N ALA A 519 5.34 -25.90 18.11
CA ALA A 519 5.11 -27.34 18.12
C ALA A 519 3.65 -27.64 18.47
N GLY A 520 2.94 -28.34 17.58
CA GLY A 520 1.50 -28.62 17.71
C GLY A 520 0.60 -27.70 16.86
N GLU A 521 1.13 -26.61 16.34
CA GLU A 521 0.47 -25.81 15.30
C GLU A 521 0.84 -26.39 13.93
N SER A 522 -0.14 -26.57 13.04
CA SER A 522 0.12 -27.07 11.69
C SER A 522 0.33 -25.90 10.73
N ALA A 523 1.42 -25.97 9.95
CA ALA A 523 1.68 -25.07 8.82
C ALA A 523 0.78 -25.33 7.59
N THR A 524 -0.10 -26.33 7.68
CA THR A 524 -0.94 -26.85 6.58
C THR A 524 -2.42 -26.58 6.92
N PRO A 525 -3.27 -26.19 5.95
CA PRO A 525 -4.45 -25.37 6.24
C PRO A 525 -5.54 -26.10 7.04
N THR A 526 -6.15 -25.36 7.97
CA THR A 526 -7.60 -25.41 8.15
C THR A 526 -8.20 -24.50 7.07
N THR A 527 -9.05 -25.07 6.22
CA THR A 527 -9.60 -24.42 5.01
C THR A 527 -10.38 -23.13 5.37
N PRO A 528 -10.06 -21.96 4.80
CA PRO A 528 -10.97 -20.82 4.80
C PRO A 528 -12.16 -21.13 3.89
N SER A 529 -13.37 -20.79 4.34
CA SER A 529 -14.58 -20.90 3.51
C SER A 529 -14.40 -20.08 2.23
N ALA A 530 -14.58 -20.72 1.07
CA ALA A 530 -14.55 -20.04 -0.22
C ALA A 530 -15.55 -18.87 -0.20
N ALA A 531 -15.05 -17.66 -0.44
CA ALA A 531 -15.89 -16.52 -0.80
C ALA A 531 -16.60 -16.86 -2.11
N ASN A 532 -17.92 -16.85 -2.09
CA ASN A 532 -18.75 -17.13 -3.26
C ASN A 532 -18.46 -16.13 -4.37
N THR A 533 -17.82 -16.59 -5.45
CA THR A 533 -17.86 -15.90 -6.75
C THR A 533 -19.29 -15.98 -7.29
N PRO A 534 -19.93 -14.87 -7.72
CA PRO A 534 -21.22 -14.95 -8.38
C PRO A 534 -21.04 -15.66 -9.73
N ALA A 535 -21.67 -16.83 -9.88
CA ALA A 535 -21.71 -17.53 -11.16
C ALA A 535 -22.47 -16.68 -12.19
N SER A 536 -21.79 -16.29 -13.27
CA SER A 536 -22.44 -15.70 -14.43
C SER A 536 -23.27 -16.77 -15.14
N SER A 537 -24.59 -16.61 -15.11
CA SER A 537 -25.51 -17.46 -15.85
C SER A 537 -25.47 -17.10 -17.33
N THR A 538 -24.61 -17.77 -18.10
CA THR A 538 -24.72 -17.80 -19.57
C THR A 538 -25.62 -18.97 -19.97
N SER A 539 -26.85 -18.64 -20.34
CA SER A 539 -27.76 -19.57 -21.01
C SER A 539 -27.23 -19.89 -22.41
N SER A 540 -26.67 -21.08 -22.59
CA SER A 540 -26.39 -21.62 -23.93
C SER A 540 -27.40 -22.71 -24.29
N THR A 541 -28.20 -22.40 -25.30
CA THR A 541 -29.12 -23.32 -25.96
C THR A 541 -28.35 -24.43 -26.67
N SER A 542 -28.78 -25.66 -26.40
CA SER A 542 -28.34 -26.90 -27.02
C SER A 542 -28.63 -26.97 -28.51
N THR A 543 -27.63 -27.36 -29.31
CA THR A 543 -27.86 -28.13 -30.54
C THR A 543 -26.79 -29.20 -30.72
N SER A 544 -27.24 -30.31 -31.27
CA SER A 544 -26.74 -31.68 -31.16
C SER A 544 -25.55 -32.04 -32.05
N SER A 545 -24.63 -32.81 -31.45
CA SER A 545 -23.87 -33.96 -31.97
C SER A 545 -23.78 -34.22 -33.49
N LYS A 546 -22.55 -34.45 -33.98
CA LYS A 546 -22.20 -35.65 -34.76
C LYS A 546 -20.69 -35.95 -34.71
N THR A 547 -20.40 -37.20 -34.38
CA THR A 547 -19.11 -37.91 -34.27
C THR A 547 -18.54 -38.34 -35.63
N ALA A 548 -17.20 -38.31 -35.77
CA ALA A 548 -16.31 -39.37 -36.35
C ALA A 548 -14.87 -38.79 -36.47
N SER A 549 -13.87 -39.25 -35.72
CA SER A 549 -13.00 -40.43 -35.97
C SER A 549 -12.10 -40.34 -37.22
N SER A 550 -10.79 -40.07 -37.05
CA SER A 550 -9.70 -40.96 -37.53
C SER A 550 -8.27 -40.42 -37.25
N THR A 551 -7.51 -41.22 -36.50
CA THR A 551 -6.07 -41.55 -36.55
C THR A 551 -5.07 -40.80 -37.47
N ALA A 552 -3.99 -40.34 -36.80
CA ALA A 552 -2.56 -40.70 -36.93
C ALA A 552 -1.63 -40.16 -38.05
N LEU A 553 -0.41 -39.83 -37.57
CA LEU A 553 0.94 -39.83 -38.19
C LEU A 553 1.43 -38.61 -39.01
N GLY A 554 2.43 -37.92 -38.45
CA GLY A 554 3.83 -38.04 -38.93
C GLY A 554 4.43 -36.96 -39.85
N ARG A 555 5.44 -36.26 -39.29
CA ARG A 555 6.70 -35.73 -39.89
C ARG A 555 6.71 -34.50 -40.83
N ASN A 556 7.58 -33.56 -40.43
CA ASN A 556 8.58 -32.77 -41.19
C ASN A 556 8.35 -32.50 -42.69
N THR A 557 8.41 -31.23 -43.13
CA THR A 557 9.62 -30.53 -43.63
C THR A 557 9.27 -29.14 -44.19
N MET A 558 10.28 -28.26 -44.15
CA MET A 558 10.37 -26.94 -44.78
C MET A 558 9.89 -26.88 -46.24
N TYR A 559 9.32 -25.74 -46.66
CA TYR A 559 9.69 -25.11 -47.93
C TYR A 559 9.51 -23.57 -47.88
N LYS A 560 10.47 -22.91 -48.53
CA LYS A 560 10.67 -21.47 -48.73
C LYS A 560 9.69 -20.84 -49.74
N SER A 561 9.78 -19.50 -49.80
CA SER A 561 9.49 -18.56 -50.90
C SER A 561 8.04 -18.05 -50.96
N SER A 562 7.73 -16.78 -51.24
CA SER A 562 8.46 -15.72 -51.95
C SER A 562 7.84 -14.33 -51.70
N LEU A 563 8.69 -13.31 -51.91
CA LEU A 563 8.47 -11.87 -52.11
C LEU A 563 7.09 -11.40 -52.62
N GLN A 564 6.68 -10.21 -52.17
CA GLN A 564 6.43 -9.10 -53.09
C GLN A 564 6.72 -7.72 -52.46
N LEU A 565 7.60 -6.98 -53.14
CA LEU A 565 7.89 -5.56 -52.98
C LEU A 565 6.76 -4.71 -53.60
N SER A 566 6.48 -3.54 -53.03
CA SER A 566 6.15 -2.36 -53.84
C SER A 566 6.66 -1.08 -53.16
N LEU A 567 7.56 -0.40 -53.87
CA LEU A 567 7.98 0.99 -53.64
C LEU A 567 6.90 1.92 -54.23
N TYR A 568 6.65 3.05 -53.57
CA TYR A 568 6.60 4.37 -54.23
C TYR A 568 7.03 5.42 -53.20
N GLY A 569 8.05 6.20 -53.54
CA GLY A 569 8.40 7.44 -52.86
C GLY A 569 8.37 8.59 -53.85
N VAL A 570 8.11 9.80 -53.37
CA VAL A 570 8.58 11.07 -53.96
C VAL A 570 8.74 12.11 -52.84
N LEU A 571 9.96 12.65 -52.73
CA LEU A 571 10.38 13.84 -51.98
C LEU A 571 9.70 15.13 -52.49
N ILE A 572 9.56 16.16 -51.65
CA ILE A 572 10.06 17.53 -51.94
C ILE A 572 10.49 18.24 -50.63
N LEU A 573 11.71 18.79 -50.63
CA LEU A 573 12.31 19.73 -49.65
C LEU A 573 11.71 21.15 -49.79
N SER A 574 11.68 21.94 -48.70
CA SER A 574 12.44 23.22 -48.64
C SER A 574 12.37 23.93 -47.28
N THR A 575 13.49 24.60 -47.02
CA THR A 575 14.03 25.33 -45.87
C THR A 575 13.35 26.69 -45.58
N ILE A 576 13.48 27.24 -44.36
CA ILE A 576 14.12 28.54 -44.04
C ILE A 576 13.88 28.93 -42.56
N ALA A 577 14.96 29.41 -41.92
CA ALA A 577 15.06 29.98 -40.58
C ALA A 577 14.49 31.40 -40.46
N VAL A 578 14.31 31.92 -39.24
CA VAL A 578 14.82 33.24 -38.77
C VAL A 578 14.40 33.50 -37.31
N LEU A 579 15.36 34.04 -36.57
CA LEU A 579 15.28 34.61 -35.22
C LEU A 579 14.24 35.74 -35.09
N GLY A 580 13.63 35.83 -33.91
CA GLY A 580 12.90 36.98 -33.39
C GLY A 580 12.73 36.83 -31.89
#